data_AF-A0A6A8MRU1-F1
#
_entry.id   AF-A0A6A8MRU1-F1
#
_cell.length_a   1.000
_cell.length_b   1.000
_cell.length_c   1.000
_cell.angle_alpha   90.00
_cell.angle_beta   90.00
_cell.angle_gamma   90.00
#
_symmetry.space_group_name_H-M   'P 1'
#
loop_
_entity.id
_entity.type
_entity.pdbx_description
1 polymer ?
#
loop_
_entity_poly.entity_id
_entity_poly.type
_entity_poly.pdbx_seq_one_letter_code
_entity_poly.pdbx_strand_id
1 'polypeptide(L)'
;MRHLFALAATEPSQLMPARMQMAFTLGVHVVLVPLGVAFTFITLIANYRAIRKGDDVALLLAQRWSKVAGVLFAVGAVTGTVLSFEMGLLWPGLMDNFGAAYGIPFMVEGIFFFLEAIFIAIYIYGWNRMSPWLHFWSGVPVVITGLGGTLAIVSANAWMNQPGGFTLKNGRVVEVVPLEVIFNQAFWYEALHMLLAAYLVAGFMVASVYAVGMLRGRRDRYHRLGLLIPLTVAAIVMPLQFIVGDSTARAVYKDQPIKFAALELVPKTATDVPETIGGLWINGEIVG
;
A
#
# COMPACT_ATOMS: atom_id res chain seq x y z
N MET A 1 9.29 24.31 27.27
CA MET A 1 8.14 23.65 27.92
C MET A 1 6.86 24.49 27.96
N ARG A 2 6.87 25.79 28.28
CA ARG A 2 5.63 26.62 28.33
C ARG A 2 4.88 26.79 27.00
N HIS A 3 5.56 26.69 25.85
CA HIS A 3 4.92 26.80 24.53
C HIS A 3 4.28 25.50 24.01
N LEU A 4 4.70 24.32 24.51
CA LEU A 4 4.10 23.04 24.13
C LEU A 4 2.74 22.82 24.81
N PHE A 5 2.58 23.29 26.05
CA PHE A 5 1.29 23.24 26.75
C PHE A 5 0.26 24.25 26.23
N ALA A 6 0.68 25.30 25.54
CA ALA A 6 -0.24 26.27 24.95
C ALA A 6 -0.96 25.73 23.70
N LEU A 7 -0.33 24.83 22.94
CA LEU A 7 -0.95 24.19 21.76
C LEU A 7 -1.99 23.14 22.15
N ALA A 8 -1.78 22.41 23.25
CA ALA A 8 -2.74 21.42 23.77
C ALA A 8 -4.04 22.04 24.30
N ALA A 9 -4.02 23.32 24.67
CA ALA A 9 -5.20 24.03 25.19
C ALA A 9 -6.16 24.54 24.09
N THR A 10 -5.80 24.42 22.82
CA THR A 10 -6.57 24.95 21.67
C THR A 10 -6.90 23.91 20.60
N GLU A 11 -6.70 22.61 20.86
CA GLU A 11 -7.10 21.58 19.90
C GLU A 11 -8.64 21.44 19.90
N PRO A 12 -9.30 21.43 18.72
CA PRO A 12 -10.73 21.17 18.64
C PRO A 12 -11.07 19.85 19.31
N SER A 13 -12.19 19.80 20.05
CA SER A 13 -12.62 18.56 20.74
C SER A 13 -12.80 17.36 19.81
N GLN A 14 -13.03 17.62 18.52
CA GLN A 14 -13.19 16.62 17.47
C GLN A 14 -11.87 16.12 16.86
N LEU A 15 -10.72 16.74 17.16
CA LEU A 15 -9.46 16.38 16.51
C LEU A 15 -8.98 14.97 16.87
N MET A 16 -9.02 14.61 18.16
CA MET A 16 -8.61 13.27 18.59
C MET A 16 -9.58 12.18 18.08
N PRO A 17 -10.92 12.34 18.20
CA PRO A 17 -11.86 11.44 17.55
C PRO A 17 -11.64 11.27 16.04
N ALA A 18 -11.39 12.37 15.31
CA ALA A 18 -11.10 12.33 13.88
C ALA A 18 -9.82 11.53 13.56
N ARG A 19 -8.74 11.73 14.34
CA ARG A 19 -7.51 10.94 14.22
C ARG A 19 -7.75 9.46 14.48
N MET A 20 -8.51 9.12 15.52
CA MET A 20 -8.81 7.72 15.86
C MET A 20 -9.67 7.04 14.80
N GLN A 21 -10.70 7.72 14.29
CA GLN A 21 -11.56 7.21 13.23
C GLN A 21 -10.76 6.93 11.95
N MET A 22 -9.99 7.91 11.48
CA MET A 22 -9.14 7.75 10.30
C MET A 22 -8.10 6.64 10.49
N ALA A 23 -7.48 6.55 11.67
CA ALA A 23 -6.52 5.50 11.99
C ALA A 23 -7.15 4.10 11.95
N PHE A 24 -8.37 3.95 12.47
CA PHE A 24 -9.10 2.69 12.41
C PHE A 24 -9.43 2.30 10.97
N THR A 25 -10.05 3.20 10.21
CA THR A 25 -10.47 2.92 8.83
C THR A 25 -9.27 2.64 7.93
N LEU A 26 -8.21 3.45 8.01
CA LEU A 26 -6.98 3.26 7.24
C LEU A 26 -6.26 1.96 7.66
N GLY A 27 -6.22 1.67 8.96
CA GLY A 27 -5.65 0.44 9.50
C GLY A 27 -6.36 -0.83 9.01
N VAL A 28 -7.69 -0.80 8.87
CA VAL A 28 -8.45 -1.90 8.28
C VAL A 28 -8.19 -1.99 6.77
N HIS A 29 -8.22 -0.86 6.06
CA HIS A 29 -8.06 -0.83 4.60
C HIS A 29 -6.68 -1.32 4.16
N VAL A 30 -5.60 -0.86 4.80
CA VAL A 30 -4.23 -1.16 4.41
C VAL A 30 -3.87 -2.65 4.55
N VAL A 31 -4.54 -3.40 5.42
CA VAL A 31 -4.35 -4.86 5.52
C VAL A 31 -4.87 -5.58 4.26
N LEU A 32 -5.91 -5.02 3.63
CA LEU A 32 -6.55 -5.59 2.44
C LEU A 32 -5.86 -5.17 1.14
N VAL A 33 -5.29 -3.97 1.09
CA VAL A 33 -4.64 -3.41 -0.11
C VAL A 33 -3.57 -4.33 -0.73
N PRO A 34 -2.62 -4.91 0.03
CA PRO A 34 -1.64 -5.86 -0.50
C PRO A 34 -2.27 -7.03 -1.26
N LEU A 35 -3.41 -7.51 -0.76
CA LEU A 35 -4.16 -8.59 -1.40
C LEU A 35 -4.96 -8.14 -2.63
N GLY A 36 -5.30 -6.86 -2.78
CA GLY A 36 -5.85 -6.35 -4.04
C GLY A 36 -4.78 -6.33 -5.14
N VAL A 37 -3.59 -5.82 -4.80
CA VAL A 37 -2.54 -5.50 -5.78
C VAL A 37 -1.71 -6.73 -6.15
N ALA A 38 -1.12 -7.41 -5.17
CA ALA A 38 -0.13 -8.44 -5.43
C ALA A 38 -0.76 -9.83 -5.63
N PHE A 39 -1.94 -10.09 -5.06
CA PHE A 39 -2.60 -11.38 -5.22
C PHE A 39 -3.07 -11.63 -6.66
N THR A 40 -3.48 -10.59 -7.38
CA THR A 40 -3.86 -10.69 -8.80
C THR A 40 -2.65 -11.07 -9.65
N PHE A 41 -1.47 -10.52 -9.35
CA PHE A 41 -0.20 -10.95 -9.97
C PHE A 41 0.16 -12.40 -9.65
N ILE A 42 0.05 -12.81 -8.38
CA ILE A 42 0.26 -14.22 -7.95
C ILE A 42 -0.71 -15.17 -8.68
N THR A 43 -1.96 -14.75 -8.85
CA THR A 43 -2.99 -15.48 -9.62
C THR A 43 -2.59 -15.62 -11.07
N LEU A 44 -2.05 -14.54 -11.66
CA LEU A 44 -1.61 -14.53 -13.03
C LEU A 44 -0.38 -15.42 -13.27
N ILE A 45 0.52 -15.57 -12.28
CA ILE A 45 1.62 -16.55 -12.34
C ILE A 45 1.07 -17.99 -12.41
N ALA A 46 0.07 -18.33 -11.59
CA ALA A 46 -0.56 -19.64 -11.64
C ALA A 46 -1.24 -19.89 -13.00
N ASN A 47 -1.93 -18.87 -13.54
CA ASN A 47 -2.55 -18.94 -14.85
C ASN A 47 -1.53 -19.12 -15.98
N TYR A 48 -0.44 -18.33 -15.97
CA TYR A 48 0.66 -18.48 -16.93
C TYR A 48 1.23 -19.89 -16.91
N ARG A 49 1.51 -20.41 -15.71
CA ARG A 49 2.02 -21.78 -15.53
C ARG A 49 1.04 -22.81 -16.08
N ALA A 50 -0.26 -22.65 -15.82
CA ALA A 50 -1.30 -23.54 -16.30
C ALA A 50 -1.28 -23.65 -17.82
N ILE A 51 -1.29 -22.51 -18.52
CA ILE A 51 -1.30 -22.47 -19.98
C ILE A 51 0.02 -22.98 -20.57
N ARG A 52 1.16 -22.54 -20.01
CA ARG A 52 2.47 -22.87 -20.55
C ARG A 52 2.85 -24.33 -20.36
N LYS A 53 2.37 -24.98 -19.29
CA LYS A 53 2.73 -26.36 -18.93
C LYS A 53 1.57 -27.37 -19.02
N GLY A 54 0.37 -26.95 -19.41
CA GLY A 54 -0.82 -27.81 -19.34
C GLY A 54 -1.11 -28.28 -17.91
N ASP A 55 -0.94 -27.40 -16.92
CA ASP A 55 -0.98 -27.76 -15.49
C ASP A 55 -2.38 -27.52 -14.89
N ASP A 56 -3.23 -28.54 -14.89
CA ASP A 56 -4.62 -28.47 -14.40
C ASP A 56 -4.73 -28.03 -12.93
N VAL A 57 -3.73 -28.37 -12.11
CA VAL A 57 -3.71 -27.96 -10.70
C VAL A 57 -3.43 -26.46 -10.58
N ALA A 58 -2.53 -25.93 -11.41
CA ALA A 58 -2.28 -24.48 -11.48
C ALA A 58 -3.50 -23.73 -12.06
N LEU A 59 -4.20 -24.33 -13.02
CA LEU A 59 -5.45 -23.78 -13.57
C LEU A 59 -6.52 -23.67 -12.47
N LEU A 60 -6.71 -24.74 -11.69
CA LEU A 60 -7.66 -24.76 -10.58
C LEU A 60 -7.30 -23.72 -9.51
N LEU A 61 -6.00 -23.53 -9.22
CA LEU A 61 -5.54 -22.46 -8.31
C LEU A 61 -5.93 -21.10 -8.87
N ALA A 62 -5.59 -20.81 -10.13
CA ALA A 62 -5.88 -19.53 -10.75
C ALA A 62 -7.39 -19.21 -10.77
N GLN A 63 -8.24 -20.19 -11.08
CA GLN A 63 -9.70 -20.02 -11.06
C GLN A 63 -10.27 -19.77 -9.66
N ARG A 64 -9.72 -20.42 -8.63
CA ARG A 64 -10.16 -20.21 -7.24
C ARG A 64 -9.68 -18.86 -6.72
N TRP A 65 -8.41 -18.54 -6.97
CA TRP A 65 -7.82 -17.28 -6.56
C TRP A 65 -8.47 -16.09 -7.28
N SER A 66 -8.86 -16.20 -8.54
CA SER A 66 -9.58 -15.12 -9.23
C SER A 66 -10.91 -14.77 -8.56
N LYS A 67 -11.65 -15.77 -8.05
CA LYS A 67 -12.88 -15.53 -7.28
C LYS A 67 -12.60 -14.83 -5.95
N VAL A 68 -11.55 -15.26 -5.26
CA VAL A 68 -11.11 -14.64 -4.00
C VAL A 68 -10.66 -13.19 -4.25
N ALA A 69 -9.92 -12.93 -5.32
CA ALA A 69 -9.51 -11.60 -5.73
C ALA A 69 -10.72 -10.70 -5.99
N GLY A 70 -11.78 -11.21 -6.63
CA GLY A 70 -13.03 -10.45 -6.82
C GLY A 70 -13.71 -10.05 -5.50
N VAL A 71 -13.73 -10.96 -4.50
CA VAL A 71 -14.28 -10.65 -3.17
C VAL A 71 -13.42 -9.60 -2.46
N LEU A 72 -12.09 -9.77 -2.46
CA LEU A 72 -11.15 -8.83 -1.85
C LEU A 72 -11.25 -7.45 -2.50
N PHE A 73 -11.36 -7.39 -3.83
CA PHE A 73 -11.56 -6.16 -4.58
C PHE A 73 -12.84 -5.44 -4.13
N ALA A 74 -13.96 -6.16 -3.98
CA ALA A 74 -15.21 -5.57 -3.53
C ALA A 74 -15.10 -5.00 -2.10
N VAL A 75 -14.46 -5.72 -1.17
CA VAL A 75 -14.25 -5.21 0.20
C VAL A 75 -13.29 -4.02 0.21
N GLY A 76 -12.22 -4.07 -0.59
CA GLY A 76 -11.28 -2.97 -0.79
C GLY A 76 -11.99 -1.73 -1.34
N ALA A 77 -12.85 -1.88 -2.34
CA ALA A 77 -13.65 -0.80 -2.93
C ALA A 77 -14.54 -0.09 -1.89
N VAL A 78 -15.21 -0.86 -1.04
CA VAL A 78 -16.08 -0.30 0.01
C VAL A 78 -15.26 0.47 1.03
N THR A 79 -14.19 -0.13 1.54
CA THR A 79 -13.33 0.51 2.55
C THR A 79 -12.60 1.73 2.01
N GLY A 80 -12.14 1.71 0.75
CA GLY A 80 -11.55 2.86 0.06
C GLY A 80 -12.55 4.00 -0.15
N THR A 81 -13.79 3.67 -0.53
CA THR A 81 -14.87 4.67 -0.63
C THR A 81 -15.08 5.39 0.70
N VAL A 82 -15.12 4.65 1.82
CA VAL A 82 -15.25 5.25 3.15
C VAL A 82 -14.11 6.22 3.44
N LEU A 83 -12.85 5.85 3.14
CA LEU A 83 -11.69 6.73 3.33
C LEU A 83 -11.80 8.02 2.51
N SER A 84 -12.23 7.95 1.25
CA SER A 84 -12.41 9.12 0.40
C SER A 84 -13.41 10.13 1.00
N PHE A 85 -14.51 9.63 1.59
CA PHE A 85 -15.45 10.49 2.32
C PHE A 85 -14.89 11.00 3.64
N GLU A 86 -14.20 10.15 4.40
CA GLU A 86 -13.57 10.54 5.67
C GLU A 86 -12.53 11.67 5.47
N MET A 87 -11.76 11.67 4.37
CA MET A 87 -10.83 12.76 4.07
C MET A 87 -11.55 14.11 3.93
N GLY A 88 -12.71 14.14 3.27
CA GLY A 88 -13.52 15.35 3.11
C GLY A 88 -14.22 15.79 4.40
N LEU A 89 -14.76 14.84 5.15
CA LEU A 89 -15.57 15.11 6.34
C LEU A 89 -14.73 15.43 7.59
N LEU A 90 -13.63 14.69 7.78
CA LEU A 90 -12.79 14.80 8.99
C LEU A 90 -11.69 15.84 8.85
N TRP A 91 -11.28 16.17 7.62
CA TRP A 91 -10.17 17.10 7.34
C TRP A 91 -10.57 18.26 6.41
N PRO A 92 -11.67 18.99 6.68
CA PRO A 92 -12.15 20.06 5.80
C PRO A 92 -11.10 21.17 5.63
N GLY A 93 -10.37 21.53 6.68
CA GLY A 93 -9.29 22.53 6.59
C GLY A 93 -8.13 22.12 5.68
N LEU A 94 -7.85 20.82 5.55
CA LEU A 94 -6.87 20.32 4.58
C LEU A 94 -7.44 20.43 3.16
N MET A 95 -8.67 19.96 2.95
CA MET A 95 -9.32 19.94 1.64
C MET A 95 -9.62 21.33 1.09
N ASP A 96 -10.06 22.27 1.93
CA ASP A 96 -10.36 23.65 1.54
C ASP A 96 -9.12 24.40 1.04
N ASN A 97 -7.98 24.16 1.70
CA ASN A 97 -6.74 24.88 1.40
C ASN A 97 -5.92 24.21 0.30
N PHE A 98 -5.89 22.88 0.28
CA PHE A 98 -4.97 22.10 -0.56
C PHE A 98 -5.64 21.08 -1.47
N GLY A 99 -6.96 20.93 -1.43
CA GLY A 99 -7.68 19.92 -2.21
C GLY A 99 -7.44 19.98 -3.72
N ALA A 100 -7.17 21.17 -4.27
CA ALA A 100 -6.83 21.34 -5.69
C ALA A 100 -5.53 20.61 -6.10
N ALA A 101 -4.54 20.54 -5.22
CA ALA A 101 -3.32 19.79 -5.45
C ALA A 101 -3.46 18.36 -4.91
N TYR A 102 -3.85 18.22 -3.64
CA TYR A 102 -3.95 16.94 -2.94
C TYR A 102 -4.95 15.97 -3.56
N GLY A 103 -5.99 16.45 -4.26
CA GLY A 103 -6.96 15.60 -4.94
C GLY A 103 -6.45 14.95 -6.24
N ILE A 104 -5.34 15.42 -6.82
CA ILE A 104 -4.82 14.90 -8.09
C ILE A 104 -4.44 13.42 -8.01
N PRO A 105 -3.67 12.95 -7.02
CA PRO A 105 -3.33 11.54 -6.94
C PRO A 105 -4.57 10.65 -6.70
N PHE A 106 -5.57 11.10 -5.94
CA PHE A 106 -6.85 10.38 -5.77
C PHE A 106 -7.63 10.26 -7.09
N MET A 107 -7.64 11.31 -7.91
CA MET A 107 -8.25 11.23 -9.25
C MET A 107 -7.55 10.17 -10.11
N VAL A 108 -6.22 10.15 -10.10
CA VAL A 108 -5.43 9.15 -10.85
C VAL A 108 -5.68 7.74 -10.32
N GLU A 109 -5.72 7.56 -9.00
CA GLU A 109 -6.11 6.30 -8.36
C GLU A 109 -7.50 5.85 -8.85
N GLY A 110 -8.50 6.75 -8.86
CA GLY A 110 -9.85 6.44 -9.32
C GLY A 110 -9.91 5.91 -10.76
N ILE A 111 -9.07 6.44 -11.66
CA ILE A 111 -8.95 5.94 -13.04
C ILE A 111 -8.41 4.51 -13.05
N PHE A 112 -7.33 4.26 -12.33
CA PHE A 112 -6.73 2.93 -12.25
C PHE A 112 -7.67 1.93 -11.59
N PHE A 113 -8.31 2.30 -10.48
CA PHE A 113 -9.28 1.49 -9.77
C PHE A 113 -10.47 1.11 -10.67
N PHE A 114 -10.99 2.05 -11.46
CA PHE A 114 -12.10 1.77 -12.37
C PHE A 114 -11.68 0.82 -13.51
N LEU A 115 -10.49 1.02 -14.09
CA LEU A 115 -9.94 0.10 -15.07
C LEU A 115 -9.70 -1.29 -14.48
N GLU A 116 -9.18 -1.37 -13.25
CA GLU A 116 -8.98 -2.61 -12.52
C GLU A 116 -10.32 -3.36 -12.36
N ALA A 117 -11.39 -2.66 -11.96
CA ALA A 117 -12.73 -3.23 -11.83
C ALA A 117 -13.23 -3.88 -13.13
N ILE A 118 -13.05 -3.18 -14.25
CA ILE A 118 -13.44 -3.67 -15.59
C ILE A 118 -12.68 -4.96 -15.91
N PHE A 119 -11.35 -4.93 -15.78
CA PHE A 119 -10.52 -6.08 -16.18
C PHE A 119 -10.63 -7.26 -15.22
N ILE A 120 -10.84 -7.03 -13.92
CA ILE A 120 -11.16 -8.10 -12.96
C ILE A 120 -12.46 -8.80 -13.36
N ALA A 121 -13.50 -8.04 -13.72
CA ALA A 121 -14.75 -8.64 -14.17
C ALA A 121 -14.56 -9.46 -15.46
N ILE A 122 -13.85 -8.91 -16.45
CA ILE A 122 -13.52 -9.62 -17.70
C ILE A 122 -12.75 -10.91 -17.40
N TYR A 123 -11.76 -10.86 -16.52
CA TYR A 123 -10.95 -12.02 -16.14
C TYR A 123 -11.79 -13.09 -15.43
N ILE A 124 -12.59 -12.72 -14.42
CA ILE A 124 -13.41 -13.69 -13.68
C ILE A 124 -14.46 -14.36 -14.59
N TYR A 125 -15.12 -13.60 -15.47
CA TYR A 125 -16.15 -14.13 -16.36
C TYR A 125 -15.60 -14.70 -17.68
N GLY A 126 -14.29 -14.59 -17.92
CA GLY A 126 -13.64 -14.97 -19.17
C GLY A 126 -13.22 -16.43 -19.28
N TRP A 127 -13.11 -17.17 -18.16
CA TRP A 127 -12.52 -18.53 -18.10
C TRP A 127 -13.05 -19.53 -19.14
N ASN A 128 -14.33 -19.44 -19.52
CA ASN A 128 -14.98 -20.33 -20.51
C ASN A 128 -15.47 -19.59 -21.77
N ARG A 129 -15.07 -18.33 -21.95
CA ARG A 129 -15.54 -17.46 -23.05
C ARG A 129 -14.41 -16.97 -23.96
N MET A 130 -13.15 -17.20 -23.57
CA MET A 130 -11.96 -16.74 -24.27
C MET A 130 -10.99 -17.89 -24.49
N SER A 131 -10.14 -17.77 -25.51
CA SER A 131 -9.01 -18.69 -25.67
C SER A 131 -8.03 -18.52 -24.49
N PRO A 132 -7.26 -19.55 -24.10
CA PRO A 132 -6.44 -19.51 -22.89
C PRO A 132 -5.47 -18.32 -22.83
N TRP A 133 -4.78 -18.02 -23.93
CA TRP A 133 -3.87 -16.87 -23.97
C TRP A 133 -4.59 -15.52 -23.97
N LEU A 134 -5.74 -15.41 -24.65
CA LEU A 134 -6.54 -14.19 -24.61
C LEU A 134 -7.05 -13.92 -23.18
N HIS A 135 -7.48 -14.96 -22.49
CA HIS A 135 -7.86 -14.90 -21.08
C HIS A 135 -6.69 -14.51 -20.17
N PHE A 136 -5.49 -15.04 -20.41
CA PHE A 136 -4.30 -14.60 -19.68
C PHE A 136 -4.01 -13.11 -19.87
N TRP A 137 -4.04 -12.63 -21.12
CA TRP A 137 -3.78 -11.24 -21.42
C TRP A 137 -4.84 -10.28 -20.89
N SER A 138 -6.09 -10.72 -20.68
CA SER A 138 -7.10 -9.89 -20.00
C SER A 138 -6.81 -9.68 -18.50
N GLY A 139 -6.02 -10.57 -17.87
CA GLY A 139 -5.57 -10.41 -16.48
C GLY A 139 -4.35 -9.51 -16.31
N VAL A 140 -3.58 -9.23 -17.37
CA VAL A 140 -2.38 -8.37 -17.29
C VAL A 140 -2.74 -6.92 -16.93
N PRO A 141 -3.75 -6.28 -17.55
CA PRO A 141 -4.19 -4.95 -17.15
C PRO A 141 -4.60 -4.83 -15.68
N VAL A 142 -5.14 -5.90 -15.06
CA VAL A 142 -5.46 -5.91 -13.61
C VAL A 142 -4.22 -5.62 -12.79
N VAL A 143 -3.10 -6.30 -13.10
CA VAL A 143 -1.84 -6.07 -12.38
C VAL A 143 -1.33 -4.66 -12.62
N ILE A 144 -1.31 -4.19 -13.88
CA ILE A 144 -0.80 -2.87 -14.23
C ILE A 144 -1.61 -1.76 -13.56
N THR A 145 -2.94 -1.90 -13.53
CA THR A 145 -3.83 -0.93 -12.91
C THR A 145 -3.73 -0.94 -11.40
N GLY A 146 -3.63 -2.11 -10.75
CA GLY A 146 -3.34 -2.20 -9.32
C GLY A 146 -2.00 -1.55 -8.94
N LEU A 147 -0.96 -1.70 -9.78
CA LEU A 147 0.30 -0.97 -9.61
C LEU A 147 0.10 0.54 -9.73
N GLY A 148 -0.59 1.00 -10.78
CA GLY A 148 -0.89 2.41 -10.99
C GLY A 148 -1.68 3.05 -9.85
N GLY A 149 -2.70 2.36 -9.35
CA GLY A 149 -3.49 2.79 -8.18
C GLY A 149 -2.63 2.90 -6.92
N THR A 150 -1.76 1.90 -6.68
CA THR A 150 -0.81 1.93 -5.55
C THR A 150 0.13 3.13 -5.65
N LEU A 151 0.71 3.38 -6.82
CA LEU A 151 1.60 4.52 -7.02
C LEU A 151 0.85 5.84 -6.80
N ALA A 152 -0.39 5.95 -7.26
CA ALA A 152 -1.21 7.14 -7.12
C ALA A 152 -1.56 7.42 -5.65
N ILE A 153 -2.01 6.43 -4.87
CA ILE A 153 -2.37 6.66 -3.48
C ILE A 153 -1.14 6.92 -2.60
N VAL A 154 -0.01 6.24 -2.86
CA VAL A 154 1.25 6.50 -2.16
C VAL A 154 1.78 7.89 -2.52
N SER A 155 1.55 8.36 -3.75
CA SER A 155 1.86 9.74 -4.12
C SER A 155 1.12 10.77 -3.27
N ALA A 156 -0.15 10.53 -2.90
CA ALA A 156 -0.87 11.40 -1.97
C ALA A 156 -0.19 11.46 -0.59
N ASN A 157 0.19 10.30 -0.04
CA ASN A 157 0.92 10.23 1.24
C ASN A 157 2.30 10.92 1.16
N ALA A 158 3.05 10.65 0.10
CA ALA A 158 4.34 11.29 -0.17
C ALA A 158 4.20 12.81 -0.26
N TRP A 159 3.14 13.30 -0.91
CA TRP A 159 2.85 14.72 -0.99
C TRP A 159 2.51 15.33 0.37
N MET A 160 1.81 14.60 1.27
CA MET A 160 1.59 15.07 2.65
C MET A 160 2.91 15.20 3.43
N ASN A 161 3.90 14.36 3.10
CA ASN A 161 5.23 14.40 3.71
C ASN A 161 6.10 15.53 3.14
N GLN A 162 6.05 15.74 1.82
CA GLN A 162 6.83 16.75 1.12
C GLN A 162 5.96 17.46 0.06
N PRO A 163 5.13 18.44 0.48
CA PRO A 163 4.22 19.14 -0.43
C PRO A 163 4.99 19.93 -1.50
N GLY A 164 4.56 19.81 -2.75
CA GLY A 164 5.15 20.52 -3.89
C GLY A 164 4.21 20.58 -5.09
N GLY A 165 4.63 21.28 -6.15
CA GLY A 165 3.83 21.39 -7.38
C GLY A 165 2.60 22.30 -7.27
N PHE A 166 2.61 23.31 -6.40
CA PHE A 166 1.53 24.30 -6.31
C PHE A 166 2.04 25.68 -5.88
N THR A 167 1.31 26.72 -6.26
CA THR A 167 1.59 28.12 -5.88
C THR A 167 0.54 28.61 -4.89
N LEU A 168 0.98 29.21 -3.78
CA LEU A 168 0.10 29.85 -2.81
C LEU A 168 0.01 31.35 -3.03
N LYS A 169 -1.21 31.89 -2.99
CA LYS A 169 -1.48 33.33 -2.90
C LYS A 169 -2.53 33.57 -1.82
N ASN A 170 -2.20 34.39 -0.83
CA ASN A 170 -3.07 34.68 0.32
C ASN A 170 -3.58 33.41 1.04
N GLY A 171 -2.72 32.41 1.20
CA GLY A 171 -3.07 31.14 1.86
C GLY A 171 -3.93 30.19 1.05
N ARG A 172 -4.21 30.49 -0.23
CA ARG A 172 -4.96 29.62 -1.14
C ARG A 172 -4.09 29.15 -2.31
N VAL A 173 -4.30 27.91 -2.72
CA VAL A 173 -3.71 27.38 -3.95
C VAL A 173 -4.32 28.10 -5.16
N VAL A 174 -3.47 28.69 -6.00
CA VAL A 174 -3.89 29.41 -7.22
C VAL A 174 -3.42 28.73 -8.50
N GLU A 175 -2.41 27.88 -8.42
CA GLU A 175 -1.85 27.15 -9.55
C GLU A 175 -1.34 25.79 -9.05
N VAL A 176 -1.44 24.77 -9.89
CA VAL A 176 -1.00 23.41 -9.61
C VAL A 176 -0.30 22.85 -10.83
N VAL A 177 0.86 22.22 -10.63
CA VAL A 177 1.61 21.45 -11.63
C VAL A 177 1.43 19.97 -11.28
N PRO A 178 0.49 19.26 -11.92
CA PRO A 178 0.09 17.91 -11.51
C PRO A 178 1.23 16.90 -11.43
N LEU A 179 2.19 16.97 -12.36
CA LEU A 179 3.33 16.06 -12.37
C LEU A 179 4.25 16.27 -11.17
N GLU A 180 4.41 17.51 -10.70
CA GLU A 180 5.22 17.80 -9.50
C GLU A 180 4.49 17.43 -8.21
N VAL A 181 3.16 17.46 -8.21
CA VAL A 181 2.35 16.90 -7.12
C VAL A 181 2.54 15.38 -7.05
N ILE A 182 2.41 14.70 -8.20
CA ILE A 182 2.48 13.24 -8.27
C ILE A 182 3.89 12.75 -7.94
N PHE A 183 4.89 13.28 -8.66
CA PHE A 183 6.30 12.90 -8.54
C PHE A 183 7.06 13.85 -7.62
N ASN A 184 6.51 14.09 -6.42
CA ASN A 184 7.17 14.88 -5.39
C ASN A 184 8.45 14.18 -4.87
N GLN A 185 9.24 14.89 -4.08
CA GLN A 185 10.54 14.40 -3.59
C GLN A 185 10.46 13.12 -2.77
N ALA A 186 9.32 12.87 -2.09
CA ALA A 186 9.11 11.65 -1.30
C ALA A 186 8.61 10.45 -2.11
N PHE A 187 8.10 10.69 -3.33
CA PHE A 187 7.36 9.70 -4.12
C PHE A 187 8.12 8.39 -4.31
N TRP A 188 9.36 8.45 -4.82
CA TRP A 188 10.03 7.23 -5.28
C TRP A 188 10.39 6.28 -4.13
N TYR A 189 10.89 6.79 -3.01
CA TYR A 189 11.29 5.92 -1.91
C TYR A 189 10.08 5.40 -1.12
N GLU A 190 8.97 6.14 -1.05
CA GLU A 190 7.74 5.64 -0.43
C GLU A 190 7.02 4.62 -1.34
N ALA A 191 6.89 4.94 -2.63
CA ALA A 191 6.19 4.11 -3.60
C ALA A 191 6.88 2.76 -3.81
N LEU A 192 8.20 2.74 -3.96
CA LEU A 192 8.96 1.50 -4.12
C LEU A 192 8.88 0.64 -2.85
N HIS A 193 9.01 1.26 -1.67
CA HIS A 193 8.94 0.55 -0.40
C HIS A 193 7.56 -0.09 -0.19
N MET A 194 6.49 0.68 -0.42
CA MET A 194 5.12 0.19 -0.26
C MET A 194 4.79 -0.90 -1.27
N LEU A 195 5.25 -0.75 -2.53
CA LEU A 195 5.00 -1.74 -3.56
C LEU A 195 5.65 -3.08 -3.24
N LEU A 196 6.92 -3.09 -2.85
CA LEU A 196 7.61 -4.31 -2.45
C LEU A 196 6.97 -4.91 -1.18
N ALA A 197 6.60 -4.09 -0.21
CA ALA A 197 5.93 -4.53 1.01
C ALA A 197 4.58 -5.21 0.70
N ALA A 198 3.81 -4.68 -0.24
CA ALA A 198 2.55 -5.28 -0.68
C ALA A 198 2.73 -6.70 -1.24
N TYR A 199 3.76 -6.90 -2.07
CA TYR A 199 4.07 -8.23 -2.63
C TYR A 199 4.58 -9.20 -1.56
N LEU A 200 5.36 -8.70 -0.61
CA LEU A 200 5.84 -9.50 0.52
C LEU A 200 4.69 -9.97 1.42
N VAL A 201 3.81 -9.05 1.82
CA VAL A 201 2.65 -9.32 2.67
C VAL A 201 1.68 -10.29 1.97
N ALA A 202 1.31 -10.01 0.72
CA ALA A 202 0.41 -10.90 -0.02
C ALA A 202 1.01 -12.29 -0.24
N GLY A 203 2.30 -12.36 -0.60
CA GLY A 203 3.01 -13.62 -0.79
C GLY A 203 3.02 -14.47 0.48
N PHE A 204 3.41 -13.91 1.63
CA PHE A 204 3.39 -14.64 2.89
C PHE A 204 1.97 -14.99 3.36
N MET A 205 1.02 -14.06 3.24
CA MET A 205 -0.35 -14.29 3.68
C MET A 205 -1.01 -15.41 2.88
N VAL A 206 -0.89 -15.42 1.55
CA VAL A 206 -1.43 -16.50 0.72
C VAL A 206 -0.70 -17.82 0.99
N ALA A 207 0.63 -17.81 1.07
CA ALA A 207 1.44 -18.98 1.41
C ALA A 207 1.01 -19.60 2.76
N SER A 208 0.70 -18.77 3.75
CA SER A 208 0.30 -19.22 5.09
C SER A 208 -0.98 -20.07 5.07
N VAL A 209 -1.96 -19.73 4.22
CA VAL A 209 -3.21 -20.50 4.07
C VAL A 209 -2.91 -21.95 3.66
N TYR A 210 -2.00 -22.11 2.71
CA TYR A 210 -1.59 -23.42 2.22
C TYR A 210 -0.66 -24.15 3.20
N ALA A 211 0.22 -23.42 3.89
CA ALA A 211 1.06 -23.98 4.96
C ALA A 211 0.21 -24.60 6.07
N VAL A 212 -0.84 -23.89 6.54
CA VAL A 212 -1.78 -24.41 7.54
C VAL A 212 -2.49 -25.67 7.03
N GLY A 213 -2.90 -25.68 5.76
CA GLY A 213 -3.46 -26.88 5.12
C GLY A 213 -2.50 -28.07 5.15
N MET A 214 -1.22 -27.84 4.83
CA MET A 214 -0.17 -28.86 4.83
C MET A 214 0.17 -29.38 6.23
N LEU A 215 0.16 -28.50 7.24
CA LEU A 215 0.33 -28.87 8.65
C LEU A 215 -0.83 -29.74 9.15
N ARG A 216 -2.04 -29.54 8.61
CA ARG A 216 -3.23 -30.37 8.86
C ARG A 216 -3.32 -31.61 7.96
N GLY A 217 -2.21 -32.04 7.37
CA GLY A 217 -2.11 -33.28 6.59
C GLY A 217 -2.43 -33.17 5.10
N ARG A 218 -2.84 -32.00 4.58
CA ARG A 218 -3.14 -31.81 3.14
C ARG A 218 -1.85 -31.57 2.35
N ARG A 219 -1.12 -32.65 2.00
CA ARG A 219 0.21 -32.60 1.35
C ARG A 219 0.21 -32.87 -0.16
N ASP A 220 -0.96 -32.78 -0.78
CA ASP A 220 -1.15 -32.96 -2.21
C ASP A 220 -0.54 -31.81 -3.05
N ARG A 221 -0.52 -32.00 -4.37
CA ARG A 221 0.09 -31.07 -5.32
C ARG A 221 -0.57 -29.69 -5.32
N TYR A 222 -1.88 -29.61 -5.05
CA TYR A 222 -2.60 -28.33 -4.99
C TYR A 222 -2.10 -27.49 -3.81
N HIS A 223 -1.94 -28.09 -2.63
CA HIS A 223 -1.40 -27.37 -1.48
C HIS A 223 0.07 -27.00 -1.65
N ARG A 224 0.88 -27.88 -2.26
CA ARG A 224 2.30 -27.57 -2.55
C ARG A 224 2.44 -26.41 -3.52
N LEU A 225 1.68 -26.38 -4.62
CA LEU A 225 1.73 -25.27 -5.57
C LEU A 225 1.16 -23.98 -4.95
N GLY A 226 0.07 -24.09 -4.20
CA GLY A 226 -0.52 -22.96 -3.48
C GLY A 226 0.41 -22.34 -2.45
N LEU A 227 1.30 -23.14 -1.83
CA LEU A 227 2.37 -22.65 -0.96
C LEU A 227 3.51 -22.02 -1.77
N LEU A 228 4.05 -22.74 -2.75
CA LEU A 228 5.31 -22.39 -3.41
C LEU A 228 5.20 -21.16 -4.30
N ILE A 229 4.11 -20.98 -5.05
CA ILE A 229 3.95 -19.83 -5.96
C ILE A 229 4.06 -18.50 -5.18
N PRO A 230 3.19 -18.21 -4.19
CA PRO A 230 3.24 -16.95 -3.46
C PRO A 230 4.49 -16.82 -2.58
N LEU A 231 4.98 -17.93 -1.98
CA LEU A 231 6.22 -17.90 -1.19
C LEU A 231 7.44 -17.56 -2.04
N THR A 232 7.49 -18.02 -3.30
CA THR A 232 8.59 -17.68 -4.22
C THR A 232 8.57 -16.19 -4.55
N VAL A 233 7.39 -15.60 -4.77
CA VAL A 233 7.27 -14.15 -4.97
C VAL A 233 7.79 -13.39 -3.76
N ALA A 234 7.35 -13.75 -2.55
CA ALA A 234 7.83 -13.14 -1.32
C ALA A 234 9.35 -13.29 -1.13
N ALA A 235 9.90 -14.48 -1.40
CA ALA A 235 11.33 -14.75 -1.25
C ALA A 235 12.19 -13.92 -2.21
N ILE A 236 11.72 -13.67 -3.43
CA ILE A 236 12.42 -12.81 -4.42
C ILE A 236 12.36 -11.34 -4.00
N VAL A 237 11.21 -10.89 -3.50
CA VAL A 237 10.97 -9.49 -3.13
C VAL A 237 11.68 -9.11 -1.82
N MET A 238 11.83 -10.04 -0.87
CA MET A 238 12.44 -9.82 0.43
C MET A 238 13.81 -9.11 0.41
N PRO A 239 14.84 -9.55 -0.34
CA PRO A 239 16.12 -8.85 -0.37
C PRO A 239 16.00 -7.43 -0.93
N LEU A 240 15.11 -7.21 -1.90
CA LEU A 240 14.84 -5.87 -2.45
C LEU A 240 14.19 -4.97 -1.40
N GLN A 241 13.26 -5.52 -0.60
CA GLN A 241 12.63 -4.80 0.50
C GLN A 241 13.65 -4.28 1.51
N PHE A 242 14.67 -5.07 1.87
CA PHE A 242 15.71 -4.64 2.80
C PHE A 242 16.54 -3.48 2.25
N ILE A 243 16.96 -3.58 0.98
CA ILE A 243 17.74 -2.54 0.30
C ILE A 243 16.94 -1.24 0.20
N VAL A 244 15.69 -1.33 -0.26
CA VAL A 244 14.81 -0.16 -0.37
C VAL A 244 14.49 0.39 1.02
N GLY A 245 14.32 -0.45 2.04
CA GLY A 245 14.13 -0.04 3.43
C GLY A 245 15.27 0.82 3.97
N ASP A 246 16.52 0.39 3.79
CA ASP A 246 17.70 1.20 4.17
C ASP A 246 17.73 2.53 3.41
N SER A 247 17.50 2.50 2.09
CA SER A 247 17.43 3.72 1.29
C SER A 247 16.33 4.68 1.75
N THR A 248 15.15 4.16 2.11
CA THR A 248 14.03 4.94 2.64
C THR A 248 14.39 5.54 4.00
N ALA A 249 15.03 4.79 4.90
CA ALA A 249 15.47 5.28 6.20
C ALA A 249 16.47 6.45 6.06
N ARG A 250 17.44 6.33 5.13
CA ARG A 250 18.39 7.41 4.82
C ARG A 250 17.70 8.66 4.24
N ALA A 251 16.69 8.48 3.40
CA ALA A 251 15.89 9.59 2.88
C ALA A 251 15.10 10.28 4.00
N VAL A 252 14.48 9.51 4.90
CA VAL A 252 13.77 10.05 6.08
C VAL A 252 14.73 10.77 7.02
N TYR A 253 15.93 10.25 7.26
CA TYR A 253 16.95 10.95 8.04
C TYR A 253 17.29 12.33 7.46
N LYS A 254 17.46 12.41 6.14
CA LYS A 254 17.82 13.65 5.44
C LYS A 254 16.65 14.64 5.38
N ASP A 255 15.49 14.18 4.95
CA ASP A 255 14.38 15.05 4.59
C ASP A 255 13.43 15.31 5.77
N GLN A 256 13.36 14.37 6.72
CA GLN A 256 12.46 14.41 7.88
C GLN A 256 13.15 13.92 9.17
N PRO A 257 14.23 14.60 9.62
CA PRO A 257 15.08 14.13 10.72
C PRO A 257 14.33 13.95 12.04
N ILE A 258 13.24 14.68 12.26
CA ILE A 258 12.40 14.51 13.46
C ILE A 258 11.74 13.12 13.52
N LYS A 259 11.37 12.54 12.38
CA LYS A 259 10.80 11.18 12.33
C LYS A 259 11.89 10.15 12.60
N PHE A 260 13.05 10.30 11.95
CA PHE A 260 14.17 9.40 12.18
C PHE A 260 14.64 9.42 13.64
N ALA A 261 14.81 10.63 14.21
CA ALA A 261 15.20 10.79 15.60
C ALA A 261 14.16 10.20 16.58
N ALA A 262 12.86 10.29 16.27
CA ALA A 262 11.82 9.66 17.07
C ALA A 262 11.81 8.13 16.96
N LEU A 263 12.08 7.58 15.76
CA LEU A 263 12.19 6.13 15.54
C LEU A 263 13.40 5.54 16.30
N GLU A 264 14.54 6.21 16.23
CA GLU A 264 15.80 5.77 16.85
C GLU A 264 15.98 6.25 18.30
N LEU A 265 14.96 6.89 18.89
CA LEU A 265 14.99 7.43 20.25
C LEU A 265 16.20 8.36 20.52
N VAL A 266 16.53 9.22 19.56
CA VAL A 266 17.69 10.14 19.62
C VAL A 266 17.24 11.56 20.00
N PRO A 267 17.38 11.99 21.26
CA PRO A 267 16.89 13.30 21.70
C PRO A 267 17.83 14.46 21.34
N LYS A 268 19.11 14.16 21.06
CA LYS A 268 20.18 15.14 20.88
C LYS A 268 21.03 14.73 19.70
N THR A 269 21.34 15.70 18.84
CA THR A 269 22.23 15.51 17.70
C THR A 269 23.63 15.12 18.18
N ALA A 270 24.17 14.04 17.63
CA ALA A 270 25.52 13.57 17.86
C ALA A 270 26.04 12.86 16.60
N THR A 271 27.36 12.62 16.54
CA THR A 271 28.00 11.79 15.51
C THR A 271 28.11 10.35 16.01
N ASP A 272 28.04 9.38 15.10
CA ASP A 272 28.23 7.94 15.40
C ASP A 272 27.26 7.39 16.46
N VAL A 273 25.97 7.77 16.34
CA VAL A 273 24.91 7.26 17.20
C VAL A 273 24.56 5.83 16.80
N PRO A 274 24.59 4.85 17.73
CA PRO A 274 24.18 3.48 17.43
C PRO A 274 22.66 3.40 17.19
N GLU A 275 22.25 2.51 16.29
CA GLU A 275 20.83 2.20 16.04
C GLU A 275 20.20 1.48 17.25
N THR A 276 18.92 1.72 17.49
CA THR A 276 18.17 1.16 18.62
C THR A 276 17.35 -0.07 18.17
N ILE A 277 17.63 -1.24 18.75
CA ILE A 277 16.87 -2.47 18.46
C ILE A 277 15.55 -2.55 19.25
N GLY A 278 15.50 -1.91 20.42
CA GLY A 278 14.35 -1.88 21.32
C GLY A 278 14.62 -1.01 22.54
N GLY A 279 13.59 -0.84 23.37
CA GLY A 279 13.66 -0.06 24.61
C GLY A 279 12.52 0.95 24.74
N LEU A 280 12.35 1.47 25.95
CA LEU A 280 11.37 2.51 26.27
C LEU A 280 12.08 3.80 26.62
N TRP A 281 11.64 4.89 26.00
CA TRP A 281 12.09 6.23 26.37
C TRP A 281 11.41 6.68 27.67
N ILE A 282 12.12 6.59 28.80
CA ILE A 282 11.60 6.96 30.11
C ILE A 282 12.58 7.94 30.75
N ASN A 283 12.08 9.12 31.14
CA ASN A 283 12.85 10.14 31.86
C ASN A 283 14.18 10.56 31.22
N GLY A 284 14.29 10.44 29.89
CA GLY A 284 15.49 10.87 29.16
C GLY A 284 16.51 9.75 28.90
N GLU A 285 16.19 8.51 29.26
CA GLU A 285 17.01 7.32 29.01
C GLU A 285 16.21 6.24 28.28
N ILE A 286 16.92 5.42 27.51
CA ILE A 286 16.36 4.20 26.90
C ILE A 286 16.51 3.08 27.92
N VAL A 287 15.39 2.49 28.33
CA VAL A 287 15.33 1.40 29.32
C VAL A 287 14.80 0.12 28.67
N GLY A 288 15.48 -1.00 28.91
CA GLY A 288 15.10 -2.32 28.39
C GLY A 288 15.83 -2.68 27.12
#